data_AF-A0A7K3Z5T5-F1
#
_entry.id   AF-A0A7K3Z5T5-F1
#
_cell.length_a   1.000
_cell.length_b   1.000
_cell.length_c   1.000
_cell.angle_alpha   90.00
_cell.angle_beta   90.00
_cell.angle_gamma   90.00
#
_symmetry.space_group_name_H-M   'P 1'
#
loop_
_entity.id
_entity.type
_entity.pdbx_description
1 polymer ?
#
loop_
_entity_poly.entity_id
_entity_poly.type
_entity_poly.pdbx_seq_one_letter_code
_entity_poly.pdbx_strand_id
1 'polypeptide(L)' 'MTDSNADASGGFRVLLVDDDEAFLEISKQILQQENNYQIDTATSVNQATQK' A
#
# COMPACT_ATOMS: atom_id res chain seq x y z
N MET A 1 -9.33 -3.89 -35.18
CA MET A 1 -8.04 -3.52 -34.59
C MET A 1 -8.33 -3.32 -33.11
N THR A 2 -7.96 -4.30 -32.29
CA THR A 2 -8.18 -4.25 -30.84
C THR A 2 -7.01 -3.50 -30.24
N ASP A 3 -7.26 -2.31 -29.71
CA ASP A 3 -6.31 -1.63 -28.86
C ASP A 3 -6.11 -2.48 -27.60
N SER A 4 -5.05 -3.27 -27.61
CA SER A 4 -4.50 -3.96 -26.45
C SER A 4 -3.88 -2.91 -25.53
N ASN A 5 -4.73 -2.15 -24.83
CA ASN A 5 -4.25 -1.30 -23.75
C ASN A 5 -4.05 -2.17 -22.52
N ALA A 6 -2.83 -2.12 -21.99
CA ALA A 6 -2.32 -3.02 -20.97
C ALA A 6 -3.29 -3.22 -19.80
N ASP A 7 -3.38 -4.48 -19.36
CA ASP A 7 -3.84 -4.95 -18.05
C ASP A 7 -4.09 -3.83 -17.01
N ALA A 8 -5.36 -3.45 -16.85
CA ALA A 8 -5.82 -2.53 -15.82
C ALA A 8 -6.23 -3.27 -14.53
N SER A 9 -5.56 -4.38 -14.17
CA SER A 9 -5.71 -5.04 -12.85
C SER A 9 -5.04 -4.26 -11.69
N GLY A 10 -4.87 -2.95 -11.84
CA GLY A 10 -4.06 -2.10 -10.97
C GLY A 10 -4.72 -1.79 -9.64
N GLY A 11 -4.38 -2.58 -8.61
CA GLY A 11 -4.75 -2.28 -7.22
C GLY A 11 -4.25 -0.92 -6.73
N PHE A 12 -4.92 -0.38 -5.72
CA PHE A 12 -4.55 0.87 -5.07
C PHE A 12 -3.27 0.69 -4.24
N ARG A 13 -2.32 1.61 -4.37
CA ARG A 13 -1.14 1.66 -3.51
C ARG A 13 -1.40 2.57 -2.33
N VAL A 14 -1.12 2.07 -1.12
CA VAL A 14 -1.32 2.81 0.13
C VAL A 14 -0.02 2.75 0.93
N LEU A 15 0.40 3.91 1.42
CA LEU A 15 1.51 4.05 2.36
C LEU A 15 0.97 4.51 3.71
N LEU A 16 1.09 3.66 4.72
CA LEU A 16 0.75 3.98 6.11
C LEU A 16 1.97 4.59 6.80
N VAL A 17 1.78 5.73 7.48
CA VAL A 17 2.84 6.43 8.20
C VAL A 17 2.39 6.73 9.62
N ASP A 18 3.03 6.11 10.60
CA ASP A 18 2.74 6.25 12.02
C ASP A 18 3.97 5.84 12.83
N ASP A 19 4.27 6.46 13.97
CA ASP A 19 5.45 6.11 14.79
C ASP A 19 5.26 4.86 15.66
N ASP A 20 4.03 4.31 15.73
CA ASP A 20 3.73 3.04 16.39
C ASP A 20 3.79 1.84 15.40
N GLU A 21 4.84 1.02 15.54
CA GLU A 21 5.04 -0.18 14.71
C GLU A 21 3.93 -1.23 14.87
N ALA A 22 3.38 -1.41 16.08
CA ALA A 22 2.34 -2.40 16.32
C ALA A 22 1.03 -1.99 15.64
N PHE A 23 0.72 -0.68 15.64
CA PHE A 23 -0.40 -0.14 14.89
C PHE A 23 -0.24 -0.34 13.38
N LEU A 24 0.95 -0.07 12.82
CA LEU A 24 1.25 -0.27 11.41
C LEU A 24 1.09 -1.74 10.99
N GLU A 25 1.56 -2.68 11.80
CA GLU A 25 1.45 -4.11 11.53
C GLU A 25 -0.02 -4.56 11.48
N ILE A 26 -0.81 -4.21 12.49
CA ILE A 26 -2.24 -4.58 12.57
C ILE A 26 -3.02 -3.95 11.42
N SER A 27 -2.78 -2.67 11.15
CA SER A 27 -3.46 -1.94 10.06
C SER A 27 -3.15 -2.53 8.70
N LYS A 28 -1.90 -2.91 8.46
CA LYS A 28 -1.48 -3.60 7.23
C LYS A 28 -2.20 -4.94 7.08
N GLN A 29 -2.24 -5.75 8.13
CA GLN A 29 -2.93 -7.05 8.08
C GLN A 29 -4.43 -6.89 7.77
N ILE A 30 -5.10 -5.88 8.33
CA ILE A 30 -6.51 -5.59 8.05
C ILE A 30 -6.70 -5.19 6.58
N LEU A 31 -5.89 -4.26 6.07
CA LEU A 31 -6.04 -3.74 4.70
C LEU A 31 -5.58 -4.74 3.62
N GLN A 32 -4.67 -5.65 3.93
CA GLN A 32 -4.22 -6.69 3.00
C GLN A 32 -5.26 -7.80 2.79
N GLN A 33 -6.28 -7.91 3.64
CA GLN A 33 -7.39 -8.85 3.41
C GLN A 33 -8.26 -8.46 2.21
N GLU A 34 -8.20 -7.18 1.81
CA GLU A 34 -8.87 -6.68 0.61
C GLU A 34 -7.98 -6.92 -0.62
N ASN A 35 -8.52 -7.61 -1.65
CA ASN A 35 -7.74 -8.07 -2.82
C ASN A 35 -7.20 -6.95 -3.73
N ASN A 36 -7.43 -5.68 -3.39
CA ASN A 36 -7.17 -4.55 -4.28
C ASN A 36 -6.20 -3.51 -3.70
N TYR A 37 -5.48 -3.83 -2.61
CA TYR A 37 -4.48 -2.94 -2.04
C TYR A 37 -3.07 -3.53 -2.03
N GLN A 38 -2.10 -2.69 -2.39
CA GLN A 38 -0.69 -2.89 -2.10
C GLN A 38 -0.31 -1.96 -0.94
N ILE A 39 0.01 -2.53 0.22
CA ILE A 39 0.25 -1.78 1.46
C ILE A 39 1.75 -1.76 1.83
N ASP A 40 2.31 -0.56 1.85
CA ASP A 40 3.61 -0.26 2.44
C ASP A 40 3.47 0.51 3.77
N THR A 41 4.49 0.43 4.62
CA THR A 41 4.52 1.08 5.93
C THR A 41 5.81 1.89 6.10
N ALA A 42 5.74 2.95 6.90
CA ALA A 42 6.87 3.74 7.36
C ALA A 42 6.62 4.28 8.78
N THR A 43 7.65 4.28 9.63
CA THR A 43 7.61 4.76 11.02
C THR A 43 7.90 6.25 11.18
N SER A 44 8.18 6.95 10.08
CA SER A 44 8.46 8.38 10.08
C SER A 44 8.24 8.99 8.70
N VAL A 45 8.05 10.30 8.65
CA VAL A 45 8.00 11.07 7.40
C VAL A 45 9.27 10.85 6.57
N ASN A 46 10.44 10.85 7.21
CA ASN A 46 11.71 10.63 6.50
C ASN A 46 11.73 9.27 5.80
N GLN A 47 11.32 8.21 6.49
CA GLN A 47 11.23 6.88 5.89
C GLN A 47 10.16 6.83 4.79
N ALA A 48 9.03 7.51 4.97
CA ALA A 48 7.95 7.58 3.98
C ALA A 48 8.42 8.23 2.67
N THR A 49 9.24 9.27 2.73
CA THR A 49 9.78 9.94 1.53
C THR A 49 10.79 9.10 0.73
N GLN A 50 11.19 7.93 1.23
CA GLN A 50 12.09 6.99 0.55
C GLN A 50 11.38 5.77 -0.05
N LYS A 51 10.04 5.73 0.00
CA LYS A 51 9.21 4.63 -0.50
C LYS A 51 8.72 4.84 -1.93
#